data_AF-A0A1V3U225-F1
#
_entry.id   AF-A0A1V3U225-F1
#
_cell.length_a   1.000
_cell.length_b   1.000
_cell.length_c   1.000
_cell.angle_alpha   90.00
_cell.angle_beta   90.00
_cell.angle_gamma   90.00
#
_symmetry.space_group_name_H-M   'P 1'
#
loop_
_entity.id
_entity.type
_entity.pdbx_description
1 polymer ?
#
loop_
_entity_poly.entity_id
_entity_poly.type
_entity_poly.pdbx_seq_one_letter_code
_entity_poly.pdbx_strand_id
1 'polypeptide(L)'
;MKKFILPLAVFALVVSCNKKTTETTTKSTDSLTTKTESGTTTSTTTTEVKTDVPKFSSEEVNKGLADYQQLLTDYKTAIANKDQAKITELASKYQTWSQGAAAWVSKLKPEEQKQFSDYMMQVAKEWTDTAQAAAK
;
A
#
# COMPACT_ATOMS: atom_id res chain seq x y z
N MET A 1 -24.87 29.60 3.95
CA MET A 1 -25.80 28.45 3.85
C MET A 1 -26.54 28.52 2.53
N LYS A 2 -26.17 27.69 1.56
CA LYS A 2 -26.89 27.49 0.30
C LYS A 2 -27.05 25.98 0.13
N LYS A 3 -28.28 25.52 0.28
CA LYS A 3 -28.67 24.11 0.35
C LYS A 3 -28.73 23.58 -1.08
N PHE A 4 -27.79 22.74 -1.48
CA PHE A 4 -27.85 22.00 -2.74
C PHE A 4 -28.28 20.56 -2.42
N ILE A 5 -29.56 20.28 -2.60
CA ILE A 5 -30.10 18.93 -2.60
C ILE A 5 -30.01 18.43 -4.04
N LEU A 6 -29.08 17.53 -4.31
CA LEU A 6 -28.92 16.86 -5.59
C LEU A 6 -29.42 15.41 -5.45
N PRO A 7 -30.44 14.98 -6.21
CA PRO A 7 -30.98 13.62 -6.09
C PRO A 7 -30.01 12.57 -6.66
N LEU A 8 -29.73 11.53 -5.86
CA LEU A 8 -29.02 10.31 -6.25
C LEU A 8 -29.79 9.59 -7.36
N ALA A 9 -29.20 9.52 -8.56
CA ALA A 9 -29.60 8.58 -9.59
C ALA A 9 -28.86 7.25 -9.36
N VAL A 10 -29.60 6.23 -8.91
CA VAL A 10 -29.13 4.86 -8.73
C VAL A 10 -29.11 4.19 -10.10
N PHE A 11 -27.92 4.04 -10.70
CA PHE A 11 -27.71 3.14 -11.84
C PHE A 11 -27.26 1.78 -11.32
N ALA A 12 -28.21 0.86 -11.20
CA ALA A 12 -27.95 -0.56 -11.02
C ALA A 12 -27.55 -1.15 -12.38
N LEU A 13 -26.25 -1.37 -12.60
CA LEU A 13 -25.78 -2.26 -13.66
C LEU A 13 -25.41 -3.59 -13.03
N VAL A 14 -26.35 -4.53 -13.15
CA VAL A 14 -26.11 -5.96 -13.00
C VAL A 14 -25.27 -6.44 -14.19
N VAL A 15 -23.97 -6.66 -13.99
CA VAL A 15 -23.16 -7.44 -14.93
C VAL A 15 -22.97 -8.83 -14.36
N SER A 16 -23.62 -9.76 -15.05
CA SER A 16 -23.67 -11.19 -14.82
C SER A 16 -22.28 -11.81 -14.62
N CYS A 17 -22.14 -12.59 -13.55
CA CYS A 17 -21.18 -13.68 -13.46
C CYS A 17 -21.27 -14.54 -14.73
N ASN A 18 -20.13 -14.85 -15.34
CA ASN A 18 -19.99 -16.09 -16.10
C ASN A 18 -18.69 -16.81 -15.72
N LYS A 19 -18.86 -18.08 -15.38
CA LYS A 19 -17.87 -19.09 -14.98
C LYS A 19 -16.65 -19.12 -15.90
N LYS A 20 -15.47 -19.36 -15.31
CA LYS A 20 -14.60 -20.42 -15.81
C LYS A 20 -13.85 -21.12 -14.67
N THR A 21 -14.28 -22.35 -14.43
CA THR A 21 -13.60 -23.42 -13.71
C THR A 21 -12.34 -23.82 -14.46
N THR A 22 -11.20 -23.91 -13.78
CA THR A 22 -10.21 -24.97 -14.05
C THR A 22 -9.47 -25.31 -12.75
N GLU A 23 -9.82 -26.47 -12.19
CA GLU A 23 -9.01 -27.22 -11.24
C GLU A 23 -7.75 -27.73 -11.95
N THR A 24 -6.58 -27.70 -11.29
CA THR A 24 -5.60 -28.78 -11.41
C THR A 24 -4.73 -28.83 -10.15
N THR A 25 -5.04 -29.81 -9.31
CA THR A 25 -4.21 -30.40 -8.27
C THR A 25 -2.91 -30.97 -8.85
N THR A 26 -1.81 -30.98 -8.08
CA THR A 26 -0.97 -32.18 -7.75
C THR A 26 0.55 -31.93 -7.69
N LYS A 27 1.07 -32.02 -6.45
CA LYS A 27 2.30 -32.68 -5.94
C LYS A 27 3.72 -32.09 -6.12
N SER A 28 4.29 -31.86 -4.93
CA SER A 28 5.46 -32.55 -4.33
C SER A 28 6.91 -32.12 -4.62
N THR A 29 7.57 -31.79 -3.51
CA THR A 29 8.78 -32.44 -2.96
C THR A 29 10.16 -31.84 -3.25
N ASP A 30 10.84 -31.56 -2.12
CA ASP A 30 12.28 -31.46 -1.82
C ASP A 30 13.14 -30.54 -2.70
N SER A 31 14.14 -29.81 -2.20
CA SER A 31 14.85 -29.73 -0.93
C SER A 31 15.76 -28.50 -1.09
N LEU A 32 16.01 -27.73 -0.02
CA LEU A 32 17.37 -27.52 0.47
C LEU A 32 17.36 -26.68 1.75
N THR A 33 17.68 -27.37 2.84
CA THR A 33 18.15 -26.84 4.12
C THR A 33 19.35 -25.92 3.94
N THR A 34 19.32 -24.73 4.54
CA THR A 34 20.53 -24.15 5.14
C THR A 34 20.19 -23.60 6.51
N LYS A 35 20.80 -24.22 7.50
CA LYS A 35 20.68 -23.95 8.93
C LYS A 35 21.77 -22.95 9.27
N THR A 36 21.44 -21.78 9.79
CA THR A 36 22.34 -21.01 10.67
C THR A 36 21.50 -20.28 11.71
N GLU A 37 22.08 -20.22 12.88
CA GLU A 37 21.50 -20.28 14.20
C GLU A 37 21.35 -18.88 14.80
N SER A 38 20.21 -18.68 15.45
CA SER A 38 19.96 -17.90 16.66
C SER A 38 20.83 -16.67 16.93
N GLY A 39 20.22 -15.50 16.74
CA GLY A 39 20.57 -14.26 17.42
C GLY A 39 19.29 -13.50 17.75
N THR A 40 18.85 -13.58 19.01
CA THR A 40 17.75 -12.82 19.60
C THR A 40 17.70 -11.39 19.08
N THR A 41 16.61 -11.01 18.42
CA THR A 41 16.11 -9.64 18.44
C THR A 41 14.60 -9.69 18.34
N THR A 42 13.97 -9.39 19.48
CA THR A 42 12.64 -8.79 19.65
C THR A 42 11.70 -8.90 18.45
N SER A 43 10.75 -9.83 18.56
CA SER A 43 9.51 -9.85 17.80
C SER A 43 8.81 -8.50 17.87
N THR A 44 9.06 -7.65 16.89
CA THR A 44 8.07 -6.66 16.47
C THR A 44 7.44 -7.28 15.25
N THR A 45 6.25 -7.87 15.41
CA THR A 45 5.41 -8.25 14.27
C THR A 45 4.91 -6.95 13.63
N THR A 46 5.82 -6.22 13.00
CA THR A 46 5.49 -5.22 12.01
C THR A 46 4.88 -6.01 10.87
N THR A 47 3.57 -5.86 10.67
CA THR A 47 2.92 -6.34 9.46
C THR A 47 3.47 -5.49 8.33
N GLU A 48 4.63 -5.90 7.81
CA GLU A 48 5.27 -5.34 6.64
C GLU A 48 4.25 -5.43 5.51
N VAL A 49 3.93 -4.27 4.94
CA VAL A 49 3.08 -4.21 3.76
C VAL A 49 3.90 -4.84 2.64
N LYS A 50 3.63 -6.13 2.35
CA LYS A 50 4.27 -6.93 1.29
C LYS A 50 3.83 -6.47 -0.11
N THR A 51 3.89 -5.18 -0.40
CA THR A 51 3.90 -4.71 -1.78
C THR A 51 5.36 -4.73 -2.23
N ASP A 52 5.69 -5.56 -3.23
CA ASP A 52 7.02 -5.55 -3.83
C ASP A 52 7.33 -4.14 -4.35
N VAL A 53 8.22 -3.42 -3.67
CA VAL A 53 8.49 -2.00 -3.96
C VAL A 53 9.35 -1.95 -5.22
N PRO A 54 8.84 -1.41 -6.35
CA PRO A 54 9.62 -1.36 -7.57
C PRO A 54 10.85 -0.48 -7.37
N LYS A 55 11.98 -0.93 -7.94
CA LYS A 55 13.23 -0.19 -7.90
C LYS A 55 13.37 0.69 -9.14
N PHE A 56 13.56 1.97 -8.91
CA PHE A 56 13.71 2.99 -9.94
C PHE A 56 15.18 3.40 -10.12
N SER A 57 15.48 4.00 -11.26
CA SER A 57 16.78 4.61 -11.54
C SER A 57 17.14 5.76 -10.58
N SER A 58 16.13 6.44 -10.03
CA SER A 58 16.33 7.53 -9.07
C SER A 58 16.40 7.03 -7.63
N GLU A 59 17.54 7.27 -6.96
CA GLU A 59 17.70 6.97 -5.53
C GLU A 59 16.74 7.76 -4.64
N GLU A 60 16.45 9.02 -5.02
CA GLU A 60 15.50 9.87 -4.31
C GLU A 60 14.10 9.24 -4.31
N VAL A 61 13.66 8.72 -5.46
CA VAL A 61 12.38 8.02 -5.59
C VAL A 61 12.37 6.76 -4.75
N ASN A 62 13.42 5.94 -4.82
CA ASN A 62 13.52 4.71 -4.03
C ASN A 62 13.46 4.99 -2.52
N LYS A 63 14.20 6.00 -2.03
CA LYS A 63 14.16 6.40 -0.63
C LYS A 63 12.76 6.90 -0.26
N GLY A 64 12.17 7.72 -1.12
CA GLY A 64 10.83 8.24 -0.98
C GLY A 64 9.77 7.14 -0.84
N LEU A 65 9.87 6.07 -1.63
CA LEU A 65 8.95 4.93 -1.54
C LEU A 65 9.15 4.11 -0.27
N ALA A 66 10.39 3.95 0.20
CA ALA A 66 10.69 3.31 1.48
C ALA A 66 10.12 4.13 2.65
N ASP A 67 10.31 5.45 2.64
CA ASP A 67 9.74 6.37 3.63
C ASP A 67 8.20 6.27 3.65
N TYR A 68 7.57 6.12 2.47
CA TYR A 68 6.11 5.97 2.36
C TYR A 68 5.61 4.67 3.00
N GLN A 69 6.27 3.54 2.75
CA GLN A 69 5.90 2.25 3.32
C GLN A 69 6.00 2.26 4.85
N GLN A 70 7.05 2.87 5.40
CA GLN A 70 7.17 3.08 6.84
C GLN A 70 6.05 3.97 7.37
N LEU A 71 5.75 5.07 6.67
CA LEU A 71 4.70 6.01 7.08
C LEU A 71 3.32 5.35 7.11
N LEU A 72 2.97 4.51 6.14
CA LEU A 72 1.72 3.75 6.16
C LEU A 72 1.67 2.76 7.33
N THR A 73 2.79 2.11 7.63
CA THR A 73 2.89 1.17 8.76
C THR A 73 2.72 1.88 10.10
N ASP A 74 3.37 3.02 10.28
CA ASP A 74 3.23 3.87 11.47
C ASP A 74 1.79 4.35 11.62
N TYR A 75 1.14 4.70 10.51
CA TYR A 75 -0.26 5.09 10.50
C TYR A 75 -1.20 3.97 10.95
N LYS A 76 -1.03 2.75 10.44
CA LYS A 76 -1.82 1.59 10.89
C LYS A 76 -1.67 1.39 12.40
N THR A 77 -0.44 1.50 12.89
CA THR A 77 -0.12 1.32 14.31
C THR A 77 -0.77 2.43 15.16
N ALA A 78 -0.66 3.69 14.73
CA ALA A 78 -1.25 4.82 15.44
C ALA A 78 -2.78 4.75 15.48
N ILE A 79 -3.42 4.32 14.37
CA ILE A 79 -4.87 4.09 14.31
C ILE A 79 -5.29 2.96 15.25
N ALA A 80 -4.58 1.82 15.23
CA ALA A 80 -4.86 0.69 16.11
C ALA A 80 -4.75 1.07 17.61
N ASN A 81 -3.76 1.92 17.94
CA ASN A 81 -3.55 2.44 19.30
C ASN A 81 -4.44 3.64 19.66
N LYS A 82 -5.24 4.16 18.72
CA LYS A 82 -6.05 5.38 18.88
C LYS A 82 -5.21 6.61 19.30
N ASP A 83 -3.95 6.67 18.86
CA ASP A 83 -3.02 7.74 19.19
C ASP A 83 -3.22 8.95 18.25
N GLN A 84 -4.14 9.83 18.63
CA GLN A 84 -4.50 10.99 17.83
C GLN A 84 -3.34 11.99 17.62
N ALA A 85 -2.44 12.10 18.60
CA ALA A 85 -1.25 12.95 18.49
C ALA A 85 -0.32 12.39 17.41
N LYS A 86 -0.08 11.08 17.43
CA LYS A 86 0.75 10.41 16.43
C LYS A 86 0.12 10.45 15.04
N ILE A 87 -1.19 10.26 14.92
CA ILE A 87 -1.94 10.39 13.66
C ILE A 87 -1.73 11.79 13.05
N THR A 88 -1.75 12.85 13.89
CA THR A 88 -1.56 14.23 13.43
C THR A 88 -0.12 14.50 12.99
N GLU A 89 0.87 13.98 13.72
CA GLU A 89 2.29 14.03 13.34
C GLU A 89 2.53 13.34 11.99
N LEU A 90 1.96 12.13 11.82
CA LEU A 90 2.08 11.36 10.60
C LEU A 90 1.38 12.04 9.41
N ALA A 91 0.30 12.79 9.63
CA ALA A 91 -0.35 13.59 8.57
C ALA A 91 0.55 14.68 8.03
N SER A 92 1.28 15.34 8.92
CA SER A 92 2.27 16.34 8.51
C SER A 92 3.40 15.71 7.71
N LYS A 93 3.90 14.54 8.13
CA LYS A 93 4.91 13.77 7.40
C LYS A 93 4.42 13.33 6.02
N TYR A 94 3.18 12.85 5.93
CA TYR A 94 2.56 12.46 4.67
C TYR A 94 2.45 13.63 3.69
N GLN A 95 2.04 14.80 4.18
CA GLN A 95 1.95 16.00 3.35
C GLN A 95 3.31 16.43 2.80
N THR A 96 4.37 16.35 3.60
CA THR A 96 5.75 16.62 3.15
C THR A 96 6.19 15.60 2.09
N TRP A 97 5.95 14.31 2.36
CA TRP A 97 6.24 13.24 1.42
C TRP A 97 5.50 13.42 0.09
N SER A 98 4.21 13.75 0.12
CA SER A 98 3.38 13.93 -1.07
C SER A 98 3.85 15.08 -1.95
N GLN A 99 4.39 16.15 -1.36
CA GLN A 99 4.98 17.25 -2.12
C GLN A 99 6.25 16.80 -2.86
N GLY A 100 7.08 15.96 -2.24
CA GLY A 100 8.24 15.34 -2.89
C GLY A 100 7.81 14.39 -4.02
N ALA A 101 6.82 13.53 -3.75
CA ALA A 101 6.30 12.56 -4.71
C ALA A 101 5.77 13.20 -6.01
N ALA A 102 5.12 14.37 -5.91
CA ALA A 102 4.64 15.10 -7.07
C ALA A 102 5.77 15.51 -8.05
N ALA A 103 7.00 15.70 -7.54
CA ALA A 103 8.17 16.05 -8.35
C ALA A 103 8.95 14.83 -8.87
N TRP A 104 8.65 13.62 -8.41
CA TRP A 104 9.41 12.41 -8.75
C TRP A 104 9.11 11.89 -10.14
N VAL A 105 7.84 11.96 -10.59
CA VAL A 105 7.44 11.43 -11.89
C VAL A 105 8.25 12.06 -13.03
N SER A 106 8.50 13.37 -12.97
CA SER A 106 9.34 14.07 -13.96
C SER A 106 10.83 13.72 -13.92
N LYS A 107 11.31 13.09 -12.83
CA LYS A 107 12.70 12.64 -12.66
C LYS A 107 12.91 11.19 -13.12
N LEU A 108 11.83 10.47 -13.42
CA LEU A 108 11.85 9.08 -13.86
C LEU A 108 11.86 8.99 -15.39
N LYS A 109 12.42 7.89 -15.90
CA LYS A 109 12.36 7.57 -17.32
C LYS A 109 10.92 7.28 -17.75
N PRO A 110 10.55 7.46 -19.04
CA PRO A 110 9.19 7.22 -19.51
C PRO A 110 8.63 5.84 -19.15
N GLU A 111 9.45 4.79 -19.23
CA GLU A 111 9.06 3.42 -18.84
C GLU A 111 8.82 3.26 -17.33
N GLU A 112 9.55 4.02 -16.52
CA GLU A 112 9.47 4.02 -15.05
C GLU A 112 8.28 4.84 -14.53
N GLN A 113 7.87 5.89 -15.25
CA GLN A 113 6.72 6.72 -14.86
C GLN A 113 5.43 5.90 -14.76
N LYS A 114 5.23 4.96 -15.69
CA LYS A 114 4.10 4.03 -15.64
C LYS A 114 4.21 3.09 -14.45
N GLN A 115 5.38 2.50 -14.21
CA GLN A 115 5.61 1.61 -13.07
C GLN A 115 5.35 2.31 -11.73
N PHE A 116 5.81 3.56 -11.59
CA PHE A 116 5.56 4.38 -10.41
C PHE A 116 4.07 4.64 -10.20
N SER A 117 3.35 5.02 -11.27
CA SER A 117 1.91 5.29 -11.20
C SER A 117 1.11 4.04 -10.84
N ASP A 118 1.43 2.89 -11.46
CA ASP A 118 0.77 1.61 -11.20
C ASP A 118 1.00 1.17 -9.74
N TYR A 119 2.23 1.29 -9.25
CA TYR A 119 2.57 0.99 -7.85
C TYR A 119 1.83 1.90 -6.86
N MET A 120 1.83 3.22 -7.10
CA MET A 120 1.13 4.16 -6.23
C MET A 120 -0.39 3.87 -6.17
N MET A 121 -0.98 3.47 -7.29
CA MET A 121 -2.39 3.06 -7.34
C MET A 121 -2.63 1.76 -6.57
N GLN A 122 -1.73 0.77 -6.68
CA GLN A 122 -1.81 -0.48 -5.91
C GLN A 122 -1.73 -0.20 -4.41
N VAL A 123 -0.76 0.59 -3.95
CA VAL A 123 -0.63 0.95 -2.54
C VAL A 123 -1.85 1.71 -2.02
N ALA A 124 -2.39 2.66 -2.82
CA ALA A 124 -3.60 3.37 -2.45
C ALA A 124 -4.82 2.44 -2.30
N LYS A 125 -4.94 1.44 -3.18
CA LYS A 125 -5.97 0.41 -3.09
C LYS A 125 -5.79 -0.44 -1.82
N GLU A 126 -4.60 -0.94 -1.56
CA GLU A 126 -4.28 -1.74 -0.37
C GLU A 126 -4.53 -0.96 0.93
N TRP A 127 -4.20 0.33 0.94
CA TRP A 127 -4.50 1.24 2.04
C TRP A 127 -6.00 1.37 2.28
N THR A 128 -6.77 1.62 1.22
CA THR A 128 -8.22 1.78 1.29
C THR A 128 -8.90 0.48 1.74
N ASP A 129 -8.44 -0.66 1.26
CA ASP A 129 -8.93 -1.98 1.68
C ASP A 129 -8.62 -2.24 3.17
N THR A 130 -7.41 -1.91 3.61
CA THR A 130 -7.01 -2.05 5.02
C THR A 130 -7.81 -1.10 5.92
N ALA A 131 -7.99 0.16 5.52
CA ALA A 131 -8.73 1.15 6.29
C ALA A 131 -10.22 0.78 6.40
N GLN A 132 -10.83 0.26 5.32
CA GLN A 132 -12.19 -0.27 5.35
C GLN A 132 -12.31 -1.51 6.24
N ALA A 133 -11.32 -2.40 6.23
CA ALA A 133 -11.31 -3.57 7.11
C ALA A 133 -11.20 -3.17 8.59
N ALA A 134 -10.42 -2.14 8.91
CA ALA A 134 -10.29 -1.61 10.27
C ALA A 134 -11.54 -0.87 10.79
N ALA A 135 -12.46 -0.49 9.90
CA ALA A 135 -13.71 0.21 10.22
C ALA A 135 -14.91 -0.74 10.42
N LYS A 136 -14.75 -2.04 10.20
CA LYS A 136 -15.77 -3.08 10.42
C LYS A 136 -15.54 -3.79 11.75
#